data_AF-W4LV56-F1
#
_entry.id   AF-W4LV56-F1
#
_cell.length_a   1.000
_cell.length_b   1.000
_cell.length_c   1.000
_cell.angle_alpha   90.00
_cell.angle_beta   90.00
_cell.angle_gamma   90.00
#
_symmetry.space_group_name_H-M   'P 1'
#
loop_
_entity.id
_entity.type
_entity.pdbx_description
1 polymer ?
#
loop_
_entity_poly.entity_id
_entity_poly.type
_entity_poly.pdbx_seq_one_letter_code
_entity_poly.pdbx_strand_id
1 'polypeptide(L)'
;MYLFFEGKVVSGRSKRRILMLLEDESFPEDCRVAMEVFALVEAGYAVRVICPTDAVDTRRFENVSGVATYRYPRPPEWGGLFGYHEAF
;
A
#
# COMPACT_ATOMS: atom_id res chain seq x y z
N MET A 1 6.71 -16.04 -3.43
CA MET A 1 6.83 -15.70 -4.86
C MET A 1 6.55 -14.22 -4.96
N TYR A 2 7.59 -13.38 -4.93
CA TYR A 2 7.42 -11.94 -4.68
C TYR A 2 7.30 -11.19 -6.00
N LEU A 3 6.16 -10.54 -6.22
CA LEU A 3 5.92 -9.67 -7.36
C LEU A 3 6.53 -8.30 -7.04
N PHE A 4 7.62 -7.96 -7.73
CA PHE A 4 8.29 -6.68 -7.62
C PHE A 4 7.50 -5.66 -8.46
N PHE A 5 6.79 -4.73 -7.83
CA PHE A 5 6.09 -3.65 -8.54
C PHE A 5 7.08 -2.53 -8.91
N GLU A 6 7.10 -2.16 -10.18
CA GLU A 6 7.93 -1.08 -10.69
C GLU A 6 7.30 0.29 -10.36
N GLY A 7 7.91 1.00 -9.42
CA GLY A 7 7.46 2.34 -9.02
C GLY A 7 7.60 3.35 -10.16
N LYS A 8 6.49 3.86 -10.68
CA LYS A 8 6.51 4.98 -11.64
C LYS A 8 6.79 6.31 -10.94
N VAL A 9 7.99 6.85 -11.15
CA VAL A 9 8.37 8.21 -10.71
C VAL A 9 7.92 9.23 -11.75
N VAL A 10 6.92 10.05 -11.41
CA VAL A 10 6.46 11.16 -12.27
C VAL A 10 7.15 12.45 -11.84
N SER A 11 8.14 12.90 -12.61
CA SER A 11 8.94 14.10 -12.33
C SER A 11 8.35 15.36 -12.96
N GLY A 12 7.96 16.34 -12.14
CA GLY A 12 7.60 17.68 -12.60
C GLY A 12 7.96 18.72 -11.56
N ARG A 13 9.11 19.41 -11.75
CA ARG A 13 9.72 20.61 -11.09
C ARG A 13 9.37 21.01 -9.63
N SER A 14 8.65 20.17 -8.90
CA SER A 14 8.23 20.26 -7.51
C SER A 14 8.69 18.97 -6.81
N LYS A 15 8.77 18.95 -5.47
CA LYS A 15 9.23 17.80 -4.66
C LYS A 15 8.89 16.47 -5.33
N ARG A 16 9.89 15.64 -5.61
CA ARG A 16 9.69 14.35 -6.29
C ARG A 16 8.69 13.52 -5.46
N ARG A 17 7.59 13.11 -6.08
CA ARG A 17 6.48 12.39 -5.43
C ARG A 17 6.53 10.93 -5.81
N ILE A 18 6.34 10.07 -4.82
CA ILE A 18 6.30 8.62 -4.98
C ILE A 18 4.98 8.12 -4.39
N LEU A 19 4.31 7.25 -5.14
CA LEU A 19 3.13 6.53 -4.67
C LEU A 19 3.46 5.04 -4.66
N MET A 20 3.24 4.39 -3.52
CA MET A 20 3.39 2.95 -3.35
C MET A 20 2.03 2.33 -3.13
N LEU A 21 1.77 1.21 -3.81
CA LEU A 21 0.57 0.40 -3.65
C LEU A 21 1.00 -0.97 -3.11
N LEU A 22 0.42 -1.36 -1.98
CA LEU A 22 0.66 -2.62 -1.30
C LEU A 22 -0.62 -3.46 -1.37
N GLU A 23 -0.46 -4.75 -1.61
CA GLU A 23 -1.55 -5.73 -1.67
C GLU A 23 -1.46 -6.79 -0.56
N ASP A 24 -0.25 -7.08 -0.10
CA ASP A 24 0.01 -8.19 0.82
C ASP A 24 -0.36 -7.84 2.26
N GLU A 25 0.23 -6.76 2.77
CA GLU A 25 0.18 -6.38 4.18
C GLU A 25 0.00 -4.86 4.33
N SER A 26 -0.56 -4.47 5.46
CA SER A 26 -0.77 -3.08 5.82
C SER A 26 0.55 -2.39 6.19
N PHE A 27 0.49 -1.07 6.14
CA PHE A 27 1.62 -0.22 6.50
C PHE A 27 1.41 0.36 7.89
N PRO A 28 2.42 0.34 8.78
CA PRO A 28 3.85 0.04 8.56
C PRO A 28 4.29 -1.39 8.98
N GLU A 29 3.41 -2.38 8.95
CA GLU A 29 3.66 -3.72 9.53
C GLU A 29 4.74 -4.51 8.76
N ASP A 30 4.77 -4.41 7.42
CA ASP A 30 5.87 -4.99 6.62
C ASP A 30 7.14 -4.16 6.80
N CYS A 31 8.08 -4.70 7.59
CA CYS A 31 9.35 -4.04 7.88
C CYS A 31 10.19 -3.73 6.63
N ARG A 32 10.05 -4.51 5.55
CA ARG A 32 10.78 -4.29 4.29
C ARG A 32 10.30 -3.03 3.60
N VAL A 33 8.98 -2.89 3.49
CA VAL A 33 8.35 -1.71 2.90
C VAL A 33 8.57 -0.49 3.78
N ALA A 34 8.51 -0.65 5.11
CA ALA A 34 8.80 0.43 6.06
C ALA A 34 10.21 1.01 5.86
N MET A 35 11.24 0.16 5.77
CA MET A 35 12.61 0.61 5.52
C MET A 35 12.74 1.36 4.20
N GLU A 36 12.12 0.86 3.12
CA GLU A 36 12.19 1.50 1.81
C GLU A 36 11.48 2.88 1.79
N VAL A 37 10.28 2.94 2.37
CA VAL A 37 9.52 4.19 2.51
C VAL A 37 10.31 5.22 3.30
N PHE A 38 10.87 4.85 4.45
CA PHE A 38 11.62 5.78 5.28
C PHE A 38 12.90 6.26 4.60
N ALA A 39 13.64 5.39 3.90
CA ALA A 39 14.81 5.80 3.12
C ALA A 39 14.45 6.84 2.04
N LEU A 40 13.29 6.68 1.37
CA LEU A 40 12.82 7.65 0.38
C LEU A 40 12.38 8.97 1.02
N VAL A 41 11.72 8.92 2.17
CA VAL A 41 11.36 10.13 2.93
C VAL A 41 12.61 10.88 3.38
N GLU A 42 13.62 10.17 3.91
CA GLU A 42 14.91 10.74 4.32
C GLU A 42 15.66 11.37 3.13
N ALA A 43 15.58 10.75 1.95
CA ALA A 43 16.11 11.31 0.71
C ALA A 43 15.32 12.53 0.18
N GLY A 44 14.28 12.98 0.89
CA GLY A 44 13.53 14.20 0.62
C GLY A 44 12.34 14.03 -0.34
N TYR A 45 11.95 12.79 -0.64
CA TYR A 45 10.79 12.49 -1.48
C TYR A 45 9.49 12.65 -0.67
N ALA A 46 8.43 13.08 -1.35
CA ALA A 46 7.09 13.05 -0.78
C ALA A 46 6.45 11.70 -1.10
N VAL A 47 6.44 10.79 -0.13
CA VAL A 47 5.92 9.43 -0.28
C VAL A 47 4.47 9.34 0.19
N ARG A 48 3.66 8.60 -0.55
CA ARG A 48 2.30 8.20 -0.17
C ARG A 48 2.17 6.69 -0.33
N VAL A 49 1.48 6.04 0.59
CA VAL A 49 1.26 4.59 0.59
C VAL A 49 -0.22 4.30 0.51
N ILE A 50 -0.61 3.35 -0.33
CA ILE A 50 -1.95 2.76 -0.37
C ILE A 50 -1.79 1.28 0.01
N CYS A 51 -2.50 0.80 1.00
CA CYS A 51 -2.37 -0.56 1.51
C CYS A 51 -3.72 -1.16 1.95
N PRO A 52 -3.85 -2.48 2.11
CA PRO A 52 -5.06 -3.06 2.67
C PRO A 52 -5.25 -2.64 4.14
N THR A 53 -6.50 -2.64 4.58
CA THR A 53 -6.89 -2.52 5.99
C THR A 53 -6.65 -3.84 6.73
N ASP A 54 -6.22 -3.78 8.00
CA ASP A 54 -6.11 -4.96 8.86
C ASP A 54 -7.38 -5.20 9.67
N ALA A 55 -7.51 -6.40 10.25
CA ALA A 55 -8.65 -6.76 11.09
C ALA A 55 -8.80 -5.86 12.34
N VAL A 56 -7.73 -5.18 12.75
CA VAL A 56 -7.68 -4.39 13.99
C VAL A 56 -7.85 -2.89 13.73
N ASP A 57 -7.36 -2.36 12.61
CA ASP A 57 -7.43 -0.93 12.29
C ASP A 57 -8.17 -0.67 10.98
N THR A 58 -9.37 -0.10 11.08
CA THR A 58 -10.27 0.23 9.96
C THR A 58 -10.12 1.65 9.44
N ARG A 59 -9.18 2.44 9.96
CA ARG A 59 -8.96 3.81 9.51
C ARG A 59 -8.52 3.83 8.05
N ARG A 60 -9.28 4.55 7.23
CA ARG A 60 -9.00 4.68 5.78
C ARG A 60 -7.84 5.60 5.45
N PHE A 61 -7.44 6.46 6.38
CA PHE A 61 -6.35 7.39 6.19
C PHE A 61 -5.62 7.66 7.50
N GLU A 62 -4.29 7.65 7.44
CA GLU A 62 -3.42 7.98 8.55
C GLU A 62 -2.13 8.64 8.03
N ASN A 63 -1.55 9.52 8.83
CA ASN A 63 -0.20 10.01 8.60
C ASN A 63 0.77 9.25 9.50
N VAL A 64 1.54 8.34 8.92
CA VAL A 64 2.51 7.51 9.63
C VAL A 64 3.89 8.11 9.40
N SER A 65 4.47 8.72 10.42
CA SER A 65 5.83 9.31 10.37
C SER A 65 6.07 10.28 9.19
N GLY A 66 5.06 11.07 8.83
CA GLY A 66 5.15 12.00 7.70
C GLY A 66 4.73 11.41 6.34
N VAL A 67 4.33 10.14 6.30
CA VAL A 67 3.86 9.42 5.11
C VAL A 67 2.35 9.37 5.09
N ALA A 68 1.75 9.91 4.03
CA ALA A 68 0.31 9.85 3.84
C ALA A 68 -0.09 8.41 3.44
N THR A 69 -0.71 7.69 4.37
CA THR A 69 -1.07 6.28 4.26
C THR A 69 -2.58 6.15 4.10
N TYR A 70 -3.01 5.50 3.03
CA TYR A 70 -4.41 5.26 2.70
C TYR A 70 -4.68 3.77 2.78
N ARG A 71 -5.68 3.37 3.57
CA ARG A 71 -6.06 1.97 3.72
C ARG A 71 -7.36 1.68 2.97
N TYR A 72 -7.36 0.67 2.13
CA TYR A 72 -8.57 0.17 1.47
C TYR A 72 -9.06 -1.11 2.15
N PRO A 73 -10.38 -1.29 2.33
CA PRO A 73 -10.90 -2.51 2.94
C PRO A 73 -10.51 -3.70 2.08
N ARG A 74 -9.94 -4.74 2.70
CA ARG A 74 -9.69 -6.01 2.02
C ARG A 74 -11.03 -6.49 1.42
N PRO A 75 -11.06 -6.92 0.14
CA PRO A 75 -12.26 -7.54 -0.39
C PRO A 75 -12.65 -8.69 0.55
N PRO A 76 -13.95 -8.87 0.86
CA PRO A 76 -14.37 -9.98 1.68
C PRO A 76 -13.77 -11.26 1.08
N GLU A 77 -13.06 -12.01 1.91
CA GLU A 77 -12.63 -13.35 1.57
C GLU A 77 -13.88 -14.10 1.11
N TRP A 78 -13.98 -14.42 -0.17
CA TRP A 78 -15.06 -15.25 -0.68
C TRP A 78 -14.77 -16.71 -0.28
N GLY A 79 -14.71 -16.93 1.03
CA GLY A 79 -14.69 -18.24 1.67
C GLY A 79 -16.11 -18.72 1.86
N GLY A 80 -16.80 -19.06 0.76
CA GLY A 80 -18.14 -19.62 0.85
C GLY A 80 -18.73 -19.95 -0.50
N LEU A 81 -18.76 -21.24 -0.84
CA LEU A 81 -19.68 -22.05 -1.67
C LEU A 81 -20.36 -21.49 -2.96
N PHE A 82 -20.37 -20.20 -3.24
CA PHE A 82 -20.96 -19.58 -4.43
C PHE A 82 -19.89 -19.15 -5.46
N GLY A 83 -18.66 -19.63 -5.33
CA GLY A 83 -17.54 -19.36 -6.25
C GLY A 83 -17.54 -20.23 -7.52
N TYR A 84 -18.52 -21.11 -7.72
CA TYR A 84 -18.60 -21.98 -8.91
C TYR A 84 -20.04 -22.17 -9.40
N HIS A 85 -20.54 -21.17 -10.11
CA HIS A 85 -21.56 -21.28 -11.16
C HIS A 85 -21.19 -20.13 -12.12
N GLU A 86 -20.79 -20.25 -13.39
CA GLU A 86 -20.89 -21.24 -14.47
C GLU A 86 -19.84 -20.87 -15.56
N ALA A 87 -19.39 -21.86 -16.35
CA ALA A 87 -19.00 -21.80 -17.79
C ALA A 87 -18.05 -22.99 -18.07
N PHE A 88 -18.37 -24.08 -18.77
CA PHE A 88 -19.44 -24.49 -19.70
C PHE A 88 -19.76 -25.98 -19.48
#